data_AF-A0A9P5XWY7-F1
#
_entry.id   AF-A0A9P5XWY7-F1
#
_cell.length_a   1.000
_cell.length_b   1.000
_cell.length_c   1.000
_cell.angle_alpha   90.00
_cell.angle_beta   90.00
_cell.angle_gamma   90.00
#
_symmetry.space_group_name_H-M   'P 1'
#
loop_
_entity.id
_entity.type
_entity.pdbx_description
1 polymer ?
#
loop_
_entity_poly.entity_id
_entity_poly.type
_entity_poly.pdbx_seq_one_letter_code
_entity_poly.pdbx_strand_id
1 'polypeptide(L)'
;MTTPLNPKNAELVVFQNHNLSLPLDSLPLMRIVSWGHRRGPLVPPPQVSIDLRRLPNPPKQVRTNQTGLSGAFRDSLFALEAVQHRFERVCLIIRQALSEAGAAGVETIIVGVNCELGKHRSVAFAEELGRIKWNGWKVVVSDVRARLGLKALFLARLERDLA
;
A
#
# COMPACT_ATOMS: atom_id res chain seq x y z
N MET A 1 13.50 16.85 14.78
CA MET A 1 13.70 15.40 14.88
C MET A 1 12.33 14.73 14.72
N THR A 2 12.13 13.90 13.69
CA THR A 2 10.85 13.24 13.39
C THR A 2 10.80 11.87 14.06
N THR A 3 9.74 11.61 14.83
CA THR A 3 9.55 10.36 15.57
C THR A 3 9.34 9.18 14.60
N PRO A 4 9.98 8.02 14.81
CA PRO A 4 9.79 6.86 13.95
C PRO A 4 8.37 6.28 14.03
N LEU A 5 7.84 5.81 12.90
CA LEU A 5 6.46 5.31 12.80
C LEU A 5 6.38 3.79 12.90
N ASN A 6 5.63 3.27 13.87
CA ASN A 6 5.38 1.82 14.03
C ASN A 6 4.08 1.38 13.32
N PRO A 7 4.15 0.48 12.33
CA PRO A 7 3.00 0.03 11.54
C PRO A 7 2.06 -0.94 12.28
N LYS A 8 2.39 -1.39 13.51
CA LYS A 8 1.54 -2.32 14.30
C LYS A 8 0.14 -1.78 14.63
N ASN A 9 -0.09 -0.47 14.50
CA ASN A 9 -1.36 0.18 14.86
C ASN A 9 -2.05 0.86 13.66
N ALA A 10 -1.76 0.42 12.44
CA ALA A 10 -2.43 0.89 11.22
C ALA A 10 -3.62 -0.03 10.90
N GLU A 11 -4.71 0.54 10.37
CA GLU A 11 -5.84 -0.23 9.84
C GLU A 11 -5.37 -1.06 8.65
N LEU A 12 -5.69 -2.35 8.66
CA LEU A 12 -5.22 -3.33 7.68
C LEU A 12 -6.35 -3.64 6.70
N VAL A 13 -6.13 -3.38 5.42
CA VAL A 13 -6.97 -3.90 4.34
C VAL A 13 -6.30 -5.16 3.81
N VAL A 14 -6.95 -6.31 3.98
CA VAL A 14 -6.46 -7.59 3.47
C VAL A 14 -7.03 -7.82 2.08
N PHE A 15 -6.15 -8.02 1.10
CA PHE A 15 -6.56 -8.34 -0.26
C PHE A 15 -6.38 -9.85 -0.49
N GLN A 16 -7.49 -10.56 -0.70
CA GLN A 16 -7.50 -12.00 -0.96
C GLN A 16 -7.31 -12.31 -2.46
N ASN A 17 -6.25 -11.79 -3.05
CA ASN A 17 -5.99 -11.86 -4.50
C ASN A 17 -4.98 -12.95 -4.85
N HIS A 18 -5.23 -14.18 -4.42
CA HIS A 18 -4.28 -15.26 -4.60
C HIS A 18 -4.69 -16.22 -5.72
N ASN A 19 -3.69 -16.86 -6.34
CA ASN A 19 -3.87 -17.99 -7.24
C ASN A 19 -3.09 -19.16 -6.62
N LEU A 20 -3.75 -20.01 -5.83
CA LEU A 20 -3.07 -20.91 -4.88
C LEU A 20 -3.55 -22.35 -4.95
N SER A 21 -2.59 -23.24 -4.77
CA SER A 21 -2.76 -24.63 -4.35
C SER A 21 -2.68 -24.83 -2.82
N LEU A 22 -2.18 -23.84 -2.06
CA LEU A 22 -2.00 -23.90 -0.61
C LEU A 22 -3.06 -23.08 0.16
N PRO A 23 -3.44 -23.48 1.39
CA PRO A 23 -4.32 -22.69 2.25
C PRO A 23 -3.73 -21.31 2.58
N LEU A 24 -4.57 -20.27 2.60
CA LEU A 24 -4.14 -18.88 2.76
C LEU A 24 -3.33 -18.61 4.04
N ASP A 25 -3.63 -19.32 5.13
CA ASP A 25 -2.94 -19.13 6.41
C ASP A 25 -1.55 -19.75 6.48
N SER A 26 -1.19 -20.56 5.47
CA SER A 26 0.13 -21.17 5.33
C SER A 26 1.10 -20.36 4.46
N LEU A 27 0.66 -19.23 3.90
CA LEU A 27 1.49 -18.43 2.99
C LEU A 27 2.31 -17.36 3.71
N PRO A 28 3.52 -17.06 3.20
CA PRO A 28 4.28 -15.92 3.66
C PRO A 28 3.55 -14.60 3.35
N LEU A 29 3.81 -13.57 4.17
CA LEU A 29 3.09 -12.31 4.18
C LEU A 29 3.87 -11.18 3.51
N MET A 30 3.28 -10.55 2.50
CA MET A 30 3.69 -9.26 1.99
C MET A 30 2.83 -8.15 2.60
N ARG A 31 3.45 -7.29 3.41
CA ARG A 31 2.81 -6.11 4.00
C ARG A 31 3.19 -4.85 3.23
N ILE A 32 2.23 -4.23 2.57
CA ILE A 32 2.38 -2.97 1.86
C ILE A 32 1.99 -1.83 2.80
N VAL A 33 2.92 -0.94 3.14
CA VAL A 33 2.69 0.15 4.08
C VAL A 33 2.85 1.48 3.37
N SER A 34 1.77 2.27 3.33
CA SER A 34 1.80 3.62 2.82
C SER A 34 2.13 4.64 3.93
N TRP A 35 3.04 5.58 3.68
CA TRP A 35 3.33 6.66 4.65
C TRP A 35 3.74 7.99 3.99
N GLY A 36 3.87 9.01 4.83
CA GLY A 36 4.37 10.33 4.45
C GLY A 36 5.81 10.52 4.91
N HIS A 37 6.70 10.90 4.00
CA HIS A 37 8.11 11.18 4.26
C HIS A 37 8.30 12.19 5.40
N ARG A 38 7.46 13.24 5.49
CA ARG A 38 7.51 14.24 6.57
C ARG A 38 7.28 13.67 7.97
N ARG A 39 6.74 12.47 8.08
CA ARG A 39 6.50 11.80 9.37
C ARG A 39 7.69 10.98 9.86
N GLY A 40 8.78 10.92 9.09
CA GLY A 40 9.94 10.10 9.40
C GLY A 40 9.88 8.71 8.76
N PRO A 41 10.96 7.93 8.90
CA PRO A 41 11.04 6.58 8.37
C PRO A 41 10.11 5.61 9.11
N LEU A 42 9.74 4.53 8.42
CA LEU A 42 9.08 3.38 9.06
C LEU A 42 10.04 2.67 10.01
N VAL A 43 9.49 2.16 11.11
CA VAL A 43 10.20 1.26 12.05
C VAL A 43 9.34 0.02 12.28
N PRO A 44 9.84 -1.18 11.91
CA PRO A 44 11.14 -1.45 11.29
C PRO A 44 11.24 -0.87 9.86
N PRO A 45 12.46 -0.65 9.33
CA PRO A 45 12.66 -0.27 7.94
C PRO A 45 12.05 -1.32 7.00
N PRO A 46 11.44 -0.90 5.89
CA PRO A 46 10.91 -1.84 4.91
C PRO A 46 12.07 -2.48 4.13
N GLN A 47 11.94 -3.75 3.78
CA GLN A 47 12.87 -4.44 2.89
C GLN A 47 12.86 -3.84 1.48
N VAL A 48 11.71 -3.35 1.03
CA VAL A 48 11.56 -2.64 -0.24
C VAL A 48 11.03 -1.24 0.03
N SER A 49 11.73 -0.18 -0.38
CA SER A 49 11.29 1.21 -0.17
C SER A 49 11.06 1.93 -1.49
N ILE A 50 9.85 2.42 -1.70
CA ILE A 50 9.40 3.07 -2.94
C ILE A 50 9.08 4.54 -2.67
N ASP A 51 9.95 5.43 -3.14
CA ASP A 51 9.71 6.88 -3.12
C ASP A 51 8.96 7.34 -4.38
N LEU A 52 7.79 7.96 -4.17
CA LEU A 52 6.91 8.49 -5.21
C LEU A 52 6.89 10.02 -5.26
N ARG A 53 7.72 10.72 -4.48
CA ARG A 53 7.69 12.20 -4.40
C ARG A 53 8.00 12.88 -5.73
N ARG A 54 8.75 12.22 -6.61
CA ARG A 54 9.12 12.71 -7.95
C ARG A 54 8.03 12.52 -9.01
N LEU A 55 6.96 11.77 -8.71
CA LEU A 55 5.86 11.60 -9.66
C LEU A 55 5.00 12.86 -9.76
N PRO A 56 4.40 13.12 -10.95
CA PRO A 56 3.41 14.18 -11.09
C PRO A 56 2.25 13.95 -10.12
N ASN A 57 1.58 15.03 -9.78
CA ASN A 57 0.44 15.01 -8.87
C ASN A 57 -0.77 15.52 -9.65
N PRO A 58 -1.95 14.88 -9.53
CA PRO A 58 -3.16 15.39 -10.14
C PRO A 58 -3.44 16.85 -9.73
N PRO A 59 -4.24 17.61 -10.50
CA PRO A 59 -4.53 19.01 -10.21
C PRO A 59 -5.00 19.25 -8.77
N LYS A 60 -4.72 20.44 -8.23
CA LYS A 60 -5.02 20.78 -6.83
C LYS A 60 -6.49 20.54 -6.48
N GLN A 61 -7.41 20.83 -7.39
CA GLN A 61 -8.85 20.62 -7.23
C GLN A 61 -9.19 19.17 -6.87
N VAL A 62 -8.59 18.19 -7.55
CA VAL A 62 -8.78 16.76 -7.25
C VAL A 62 -8.21 16.40 -5.88
N ARG A 63 -7.05 16.97 -5.52
CA ARG A 63 -6.31 16.65 -4.28
C ARG A 63 -6.90 17.25 -3.00
N THR A 64 -7.65 18.33 -3.10
CA THR A 64 -8.21 19.00 -1.91
C THR A 64 -9.24 18.08 -1.23
N ASN A 65 -10.14 17.49 -2.02
CA ASN A 65 -11.31 16.78 -1.52
C ASN A 65 -11.18 15.26 -1.53
N GLN A 66 -10.10 14.72 -2.11
CA GLN A 66 -9.92 13.28 -2.25
C GLN A 66 -8.63 12.78 -1.60
N THR A 67 -8.59 11.49 -1.28
CA THR A 67 -7.40 10.75 -0.84
C THR A 67 -7.06 9.70 -1.90
N GLY A 68 -5.94 8.99 -1.75
CA GLY A 68 -5.62 7.85 -2.62
C GLY A 68 -6.60 6.66 -2.51
N LEU A 69 -7.54 6.68 -1.55
CA LEU A 69 -8.61 5.69 -1.45
C LEU A 69 -9.76 5.96 -2.44
N SER A 70 -9.88 7.19 -2.96
CA SER A 70 -10.89 7.54 -3.96
C SER A 70 -10.57 6.87 -5.30
N GLY A 71 -11.53 6.11 -5.84
CA GLY A 71 -11.42 5.52 -7.18
C GLY A 71 -11.13 6.57 -8.26
N ALA A 72 -11.89 7.66 -8.29
CA ALA A 72 -11.68 8.77 -9.23
C ALA A 72 -10.29 9.41 -9.10
N PHE A 73 -9.73 9.50 -7.88
CA PHE A 73 -8.36 9.98 -7.70
C PHE A 73 -7.36 9.01 -8.30
N ARG A 74 -7.54 7.70 -8.05
CA ARG A 74 -6.66 6.67 -8.61
C ARG A 74 -6.73 6.66 -10.13
N ASP A 75 -7.91 6.66 -10.72
CA ASP A 75 -8.08 6.68 -12.18
C ASP A 75 -7.38 7.88 -12.81
N SER A 76 -7.57 9.08 -12.24
CA SER A 76 -6.89 10.29 -12.74
C SER A 76 -5.37 10.28 -12.53
N LEU A 77 -4.87 9.66 -11.45
CA LEU A 77 -3.45 9.51 -11.21
C LEU A 77 -2.83 8.50 -12.19
N PHE A 78 -3.47 7.35 -12.39
CA PHE A 78 -3.01 6.26 -13.25
C PHE A 78 -3.26 6.53 -14.73
N ALA A 79 -4.02 7.56 -15.11
CA ALA A 79 -4.06 8.07 -16.48
C ALA A 79 -2.76 8.74 -16.93
N LEU A 80 -1.86 9.09 -16.00
CA LEU A 80 -0.58 9.73 -16.32
C LEU A 80 0.46 8.68 -16.74
N GLU A 81 1.05 8.82 -17.93
CA GLU A 81 2.02 7.87 -18.49
C GLU A 81 3.22 7.62 -17.54
N ALA A 82 3.77 8.69 -16.96
CA ALA A 82 4.89 8.59 -16.00
C ALA A 82 4.52 7.78 -14.74
N VAL A 83 3.24 7.77 -14.36
CA VAL A 83 2.74 6.97 -13.23
C VAL A 83 2.65 5.50 -13.62
N GLN A 84 2.13 5.19 -14.81
CA GLN A 84 2.03 3.82 -15.34
C GLN A 84 3.42 3.18 -15.43
N HIS A 85 4.37 3.84 -16.10
CA HIS A 85 5.76 3.38 -16.21
C HIS A 85 6.42 3.15 -14.85
N ARG A 86 6.18 4.05 -13.89
CA ARG A 86 6.71 3.88 -12.53
C ARG A 86 6.06 2.70 -11.83
N PHE A 87 4.75 2.51 -11.99
CA PHE A 87 4.02 1.41 -11.37
C PHE A 87 4.49 0.05 -11.88
N GLU A 88 4.68 -0.11 -13.19
CA GLU A 88 5.24 -1.32 -13.80
C GLU A 88 6.63 -1.65 -13.23
N ARG A 89 7.51 -0.65 -13.16
CA ARG A 89 8.84 -0.80 -12.55
C ARG A 89 8.77 -1.20 -11.08
N VAL A 90 7.85 -0.60 -10.31
CA VAL A 90 7.63 -0.97 -8.91
C VAL A 90 7.17 -2.43 -8.81
N CYS A 91 6.30 -2.88 -9.71
CA CYS A 91 5.86 -4.27 -9.73
C CYS A 91 7.02 -5.22 -9.97
N LEU A 92 7.93 -4.90 -10.90
CA LEU A 92 9.14 -5.70 -11.15
C LEU A 92 10.04 -5.79 -9.91
N ILE A 93 10.30 -4.66 -9.24
CA ILE A 93 11.11 -4.60 -8.01
C ILE A 93 10.50 -5.50 -6.93
N ILE A 94 9.18 -5.42 -6.72
CA ILE A 94 8.51 -6.24 -5.72
C ILE A 94 8.59 -7.72 -6.10
N ARG A 95 8.32 -8.10 -7.36
CA ARG A 95 8.43 -9.50 -7.80
C ARG A 95 9.82 -10.08 -7.53
N GLN A 96 10.87 -9.32 -7.83
CA GLN A 96 12.24 -9.74 -7.55
C GLN A 96 12.45 -9.96 -6.04
N ALA A 97 12.06 -9.00 -5.21
CA ALA A 97 12.20 -9.12 -3.75
C ALA A 97 11.40 -10.29 -3.17
N LEU A 98 10.20 -10.56 -3.70
CA LEU A 98 9.39 -11.71 -3.29
C LEU A 98 10.03 -13.05 -3.69
N SER A 99 10.66 -13.12 -4.86
CA SER A 99 11.39 -14.31 -5.30
C SER A 99 12.59 -14.60 -4.40
N GLU A 100 13.39 -13.58 -4.11
CA GLU A 100 14.56 -13.69 -3.22
C GLU A 100 14.15 -14.07 -1.79
N ALA A 101 13.09 -13.42 -1.26
CA ALA A 101 12.53 -13.72 0.05
C ALA A 101 11.98 -15.15 0.14
N GLY A 102 11.28 -15.62 -0.91
CA GLY A 102 10.77 -16.99 -0.98
C GLY A 102 11.88 -18.04 -0.98
N ALA A 103 12.94 -17.81 -1.75
CA ALA A 103 14.12 -18.68 -1.76
C ALA A 103 14.86 -18.72 -0.41
N ALA A 104 14.83 -17.61 0.34
CA ALA A 104 15.44 -17.49 1.66
C ALA A 104 14.52 -17.96 2.82
N GLY A 105 13.30 -18.43 2.54
CA GLY A 105 12.35 -18.86 3.56
C GLY A 105 11.81 -17.73 4.44
N VAL A 106 11.81 -16.49 3.94
CA VAL A 106 11.32 -15.33 4.69
C VAL A 106 9.79 -15.35 4.77
N GLU A 107 9.27 -15.42 5.99
CA GLU A 107 7.82 -15.48 6.23
C GLU A 107 7.11 -14.13 6.11
N THR A 108 7.83 -13.01 6.22
CA THR A 108 7.23 -11.67 6.11
C THR A 108 8.16 -10.66 5.48
N ILE A 109 7.65 -9.94 4.48
CA ILE A 109 8.31 -8.81 3.84
C ILE A 109 7.46 -7.54 3.98
N ILE A 110 8.11 -6.42 4.26
CA ILE A 110 7.49 -5.10 4.33
C ILE A 110 7.89 -4.32 3.08
N VAL A 111 6.90 -4.01 2.26
CA VAL A 111 7.01 -3.10 1.13
C VAL A 111 6.52 -1.74 1.55
N GLY A 112 7.44 -0.81 1.60
CA GLY A 112 7.15 0.57 1.91
C GLY A 112 6.85 1.42 0.67
N VAL A 113 5.74 2.17 0.67
CA VAL A 113 5.43 3.19 -0.33
C VAL A 113 5.26 4.57 0.30
N ASN A 114 6.09 5.54 -0.08
CA ASN A 114 6.02 6.91 0.47
C ASN A 114 5.76 7.99 -0.57
N CYS A 115 5.03 9.02 -0.13
CA CYS A 115 4.99 10.32 -0.78
C CYS A 115 5.31 11.40 0.26
N GLU A 116 5.10 12.67 -0.07
CA GLU A 116 5.48 13.76 0.85
C GLU A 116 4.70 13.71 2.18
N LEU A 117 3.36 13.68 2.09
CA LEU A 117 2.46 13.75 3.24
C LEU A 117 1.74 12.43 3.57
N GLY A 118 1.86 11.42 2.72
CA GLY A 118 1.19 10.12 2.89
C GLY A 118 -0.32 10.16 2.70
N LYS A 119 -0.86 10.98 1.77
CA LYS A 119 -2.33 11.16 1.59
C LYS A 119 -2.87 10.65 0.25
N HIS A 120 -2.04 10.73 -0.79
CA HIS A 120 -2.51 10.64 -2.19
C HIS A 120 -1.75 9.54 -2.93
N ARG A 121 -0.61 9.89 -3.55
CA ARG A 121 0.22 8.99 -4.37
C ARG A 121 0.58 7.68 -3.66
N SER A 122 1.09 7.75 -2.43
CA SER A 122 1.47 6.55 -1.67
C SER A 122 0.29 5.63 -1.38
N VAL A 123 -0.85 6.21 -1.02
CA VAL A 123 -2.07 5.49 -0.69
C VAL A 123 -2.64 4.85 -1.96
N ALA A 124 -2.73 5.61 -3.05
CA ALA A 124 -3.19 5.12 -4.34
C ALA A 124 -2.33 3.97 -4.87
N PHE A 125 -1.00 4.10 -4.81
CA PHE A 125 -0.10 3.01 -5.20
C PHE A 125 -0.25 1.79 -4.30
N ALA A 126 -0.34 1.97 -2.98
CA ALA A 126 -0.49 0.85 -2.06
C ALA A 126 -1.79 0.07 -2.31
N GLU A 127 -2.89 0.77 -2.57
CA GLU A 127 -4.18 0.18 -2.96
C GLU A 127 -4.08 -0.60 -4.28
N GLU A 128 -3.51 -0.03 -5.33
CA GLU A 128 -3.38 -0.72 -6.63
C GLU A 128 -2.42 -1.91 -6.55
N LEU A 129 -1.33 -1.81 -5.78
CA LEU A 129 -0.44 -2.95 -5.53
C LEU A 129 -1.17 -4.07 -4.76
N GLY A 130 -2.07 -3.73 -3.84
CA GLY A 130 -2.93 -4.70 -3.13
C GLY A 130 -3.88 -5.44 -4.06
N ARG A 131 -4.30 -4.82 -5.17
CA ARG A 131 -5.19 -5.41 -6.18
C ARG A 131 -4.49 -6.42 -7.10
N ILE A 132 -3.16 -6.35 -7.20
CA ILE A 132 -2.38 -7.28 -8.02
C ILE A 132 -2.35 -8.66 -7.35
N LYS A 133 -2.35 -9.72 -8.17
CA LYS A 133 -2.06 -11.08 -7.72
C LYS A 133 -0.55 -11.29 -7.57
N TRP A 134 -0.12 -11.66 -6.38
CA TRP A 134 1.27 -11.98 -6.05
C TRP A 134 1.37 -13.46 -5.70
N ASN A 135 1.74 -14.28 -6.68
CA ASN A 135 1.73 -15.75 -6.54
C ASN A 135 2.58 -16.20 -5.34
N GLY A 136 2.01 -17.06 -4.49
CA GLY A 136 2.70 -17.59 -3.31
C GLY A 136 2.76 -16.64 -2.11
N TRP A 137 2.12 -15.47 -2.16
CA TRP A 137 2.17 -14.49 -1.08
C TRP A 137 0.78 -14.01 -0.64
N LYS A 138 0.57 -13.94 0.67
CA LYS A 138 -0.56 -13.25 1.30
C LYS A 138 -0.30 -11.75 1.29
N VAL A 139 -1.29 -10.93 0.92
CA VAL A 139 -1.09 -9.47 0.78
C VAL A 139 -1.96 -8.68 1.74
N VAL A 140 -1.33 -7.76 2.46
CA VAL A 140 -2.00 -6.84 3.38
C VAL A 140 -1.52 -5.43 3.11
N VAL A 141 -2.45 -4.49 2.94
CA VAL A 141 -2.19 -3.07 2.77
C VAL A 141 -2.52 -2.33 4.06
N SER A 142 -1.72 -1.34 4.44
CA SER A 142 -2.01 -0.46 5.56
C SER A 142 -1.54 0.98 5.33
N ASP A 143 -2.23 1.93 5.97
CA ASP A 143 -1.91 3.36 5.90
C ASP A 143 -1.59 3.92 7.29
N VAL A 144 -0.40 4.52 7.43
CA VAL A 144 0.06 5.10 8.70
C VAL A 144 -0.75 6.34 9.13
N ARG A 145 -1.55 6.95 8.25
CA ARG A 145 -2.54 7.99 8.59
C ARG A 145 -3.75 7.46 9.34
N ALA A 146 -4.08 6.17 9.31
CA ALA A 146 -5.30 5.63 9.88
C ALA A 146 -5.44 5.82 11.42
N ARG A 147 -4.40 6.28 12.12
CA ARG A 147 -4.47 6.62 13.55
C ARG A 147 -5.34 7.84 13.91
N LEU A 148 -5.92 8.59 12.97
CA LEU A 148 -6.57 9.88 13.31
C LEU A 148 -7.98 10.16 12.74
N GLY A 149 -8.75 9.18 12.22
CA GLY A 149 -10.13 9.55 11.88
C GLY A 149 -11.08 8.59 11.17
N LEU A 150 -10.96 7.26 11.32
CA LEU A 150 -11.84 6.35 10.56
C LEU A 150 -12.55 5.25 11.39
N LYS A 151 -12.92 5.53 12.65
CA LYS A 151 -13.99 4.74 13.30
C LYS A 151 -15.33 4.78 12.54
N ALA A 152 -15.53 5.73 11.62
CA ALA A 152 -16.80 5.95 10.93
C ALA A 152 -17.04 5.14 9.64
N LEU A 153 -15.99 4.65 8.96
CA LEU A 153 -16.15 3.98 7.65
C LEU A 153 -16.18 2.45 7.76
N PHE A 154 -15.58 1.87 8.81
CA PHE A 154 -15.59 0.43 9.04
C PHE A 154 -16.98 -0.09 9.48
N LEU A 155 -17.73 0.72 10.24
CA LEU A 155 -19.12 0.41 10.61
C LEU A 155 -20.04 0.35 9.37
N ALA A 156 -19.86 1.26 8.40
CA ALA A 156 -20.65 1.30 7.18
C ALA A 156 -20.35 0.17 6.15
N ARG A 157 -19.31 -0.64 6.38
CA ARG A 157 -19.02 -1.85 5.59
C ARG A 157 -19.58 -3.09 6.28
N LEU A 158 -19.42 -3.20 7.60
CA LEU A 158 -19.99 -4.29 8.39
C LEU A 158 -21.53 -4.33 8.36
N GLU A 159 -22.19 -3.17 8.34
CA GLU A 159 -23.66 -3.10 8.26
C GLU A 159 -24.23 -3.52 6.89
N ARG A 160 -23.41 -3.59 5.84
CA ARG A 160 -23.83 -4.05 4.50
C ARG A 160 -23.60 -5.53 4.25
N ASP A 161 -22.73 -6.17 5.02
CA ASP A 161 -22.49 -7.61 4.93
C ASP A 161 -23.34 -8.40 5.95
N LEU A 162 -24.20 -7.70 6.71
CA LEU A 162 -25.16 -8.26 7.67
C LEU A 162 -26.63 -7.88 7.37
N ALA A 163 -26.90 -7.33 6.18
CA ALA A 163 -28.25 -6.99 5.71
C ALA A 163 -28.64 -7.81 4.48
#